data_AF-A0A960RP74-F1
#
_entry.id   AF-A0A960RP74-F1
#
_cell.length_a   1.000
_cell.length_b   1.000
_cell.length_c   1.000
_cell.angle_alpha   90.00
_cell.angle_beta   90.00
_cell.angle_gamma   90.00
#
_symmetry.space_group_name_H-M   'P 1'
#
loop_
_entity.id
_entity.type
_entity.pdbx_description
1 polymer ?
#
loop_
_entity_poly.entity_id
_entity_poly.type
_entity_poly.pdbx_seq_one_letter_code
_entity_poly.pdbx_strand_id
1 'polypeptide(L)'
;MLLDSLDYAKKNNCKLIITVDCGITATDEIRELTRQGIDVIITDHHEPTKTLPKCVAILNPKVEGNEYPNREITGVGVAFKLAHAFLNSLINRGEVSSQRINLKSYLDLVALGTIADMGSLLGENRILVRYGLRQIGMTKRVGLTKLISIAEVSSRDITPIDIASKIAPRLNSLGRIADPKQGVELLLMRDPFQAEKLAKKLDLNNLERQKIEKGDSEDI
;
A
#
# COMPACT_ATOMS: atom_id res chain seq x y z
N MET A 1 0.43 -16.71 -1.26
CA MET A 1 0.69 -15.39 -0.66
C MET A 1 1.12 -15.48 0.82
N LEU A 2 0.29 -15.97 1.76
CA LEU A 2 0.72 -16.14 3.16
C LEU A 2 1.51 -17.44 3.42
N LEU A 3 1.23 -18.52 2.70
CA LEU A 3 2.02 -19.75 2.79
C LEU A 3 3.45 -19.56 2.25
N ASP A 4 3.61 -18.82 1.15
CA ASP A 4 4.95 -18.43 0.66
C ASP A 4 5.71 -17.57 1.68
N SER A 5 4.95 -16.79 2.49
CA SER A 5 5.51 -15.99 3.57
C SER A 5 6.01 -16.85 4.74
N LEU A 6 5.40 -18.01 5.00
CA LEU A 6 5.89 -18.97 6.00
C LEU A 6 7.26 -19.53 5.61
N ASP A 7 7.40 -20.00 4.37
CA ASP A 7 8.66 -20.56 3.87
C ASP A 7 9.76 -19.50 3.85
N TYR A 8 9.43 -18.29 3.42
CA TYR A 8 10.34 -17.16 3.47
C TYR A 8 10.74 -16.83 4.93
N ALA A 9 9.78 -16.77 5.85
CA ALA A 9 10.03 -16.46 7.26
C ALA A 9 10.93 -17.51 7.91
N LYS A 10 10.69 -18.80 7.65
CA LYS A 10 11.54 -19.89 8.13
C LYS A 10 12.95 -19.79 7.57
N LYS A 11 13.09 -19.61 6.25
CA LYS A 11 14.39 -19.50 5.58
C LYS A 11 15.22 -18.31 6.09
N ASN A 12 14.58 -17.23 6.49
CA ASN A 12 15.23 -16.00 6.96
C ASN A 12 15.19 -15.81 8.48
N ASN A 13 14.75 -16.83 9.24
CA ASN A 13 14.59 -16.79 10.69
C ASN A 13 13.79 -15.57 11.20
N CYS A 14 12.76 -15.17 10.46
CA CYS A 14 11.87 -14.10 10.86
C CYS A 14 11.06 -14.54 12.10
N LYS A 15 10.99 -13.66 13.11
CA LYS A 15 10.21 -13.90 14.34
C LYS A 15 8.90 -13.14 14.38
N LEU A 16 8.74 -12.14 13.50
CA LEU A 16 7.57 -11.30 13.41
C LEU A 16 7.21 -11.08 11.94
N ILE A 17 5.92 -11.20 11.64
CA ILE A 17 5.32 -10.80 10.38
C ILE A 17 4.31 -9.69 10.67
N ILE A 18 4.41 -8.60 9.91
CA ILE A 18 3.42 -7.54 9.90
C ILE A 18 2.75 -7.58 8.53
N THR A 19 1.47 -7.93 8.48
CA THR A 19 0.72 -7.88 7.22
C THR A 19 0.37 -6.44 6.88
N VAL A 20 0.23 -6.14 5.60
CA VAL A 20 -0.25 -4.84 5.12
C VAL A 20 -1.34 -5.12 4.12
N ASP A 21 -2.50 -4.50 4.33
CA ASP A 21 -3.66 -4.56 3.43
C ASP A 21 -4.22 -5.98 3.24
N CYS A 22 -3.97 -6.87 4.20
CA CYS A 22 -4.46 -8.25 4.19
C CYS A 22 -4.36 -8.91 5.56
N GLY A 23 -4.97 -10.09 5.68
CA GLY A 23 -4.80 -11.00 6.81
C GLY A 23 -6.02 -11.13 7.72
N ILE A 24 -6.99 -10.20 7.71
CA ILE A 24 -8.14 -10.24 8.63
C ILE A 24 -9.01 -11.50 8.46
N THR A 25 -8.99 -12.10 7.28
CA THR A 25 -9.74 -13.32 6.95
C THR A 25 -8.88 -14.59 6.95
N ALA A 26 -7.55 -14.46 7.04
CA ALA A 26 -6.58 -15.56 6.86
C ALA A 26 -6.34 -16.36 8.15
N THR A 27 -7.43 -16.86 8.76
CA THR A 27 -7.39 -17.46 10.10
C THR A 27 -6.51 -18.71 10.15
N ASP A 28 -6.56 -19.56 9.14
CA ASP A 28 -5.83 -20.83 9.14
C ASP A 28 -4.34 -20.63 8.84
N GLU A 29 -4.00 -19.76 7.89
CA GLU A 29 -2.63 -19.41 7.55
C GLU A 29 -1.91 -18.74 8.73
N ILE A 30 -2.59 -17.82 9.42
CA ILE A 30 -2.03 -17.15 10.60
C ILE A 30 -1.87 -18.14 11.75
N ARG A 31 -2.81 -19.08 11.94
CA ARG A 31 -2.67 -20.14 12.94
C ARG A 31 -1.43 -20.99 12.67
N GLU A 32 -1.14 -21.33 11.42
CA GLU A 32 0.06 -22.08 11.07
C GLU A 32 1.33 -21.30 11.36
N LEU A 33 1.38 -20.01 10.99
CA LEU A 33 2.52 -19.13 11.33
C LEU A 33 2.79 -19.09 12.83
N THR A 34 1.74 -18.88 13.63
CA THR A 34 1.87 -18.82 15.10
C THR A 34 2.28 -20.16 15.72
N ARG A 35 1.81 -21.29 15.20
CA ARG A 35 2.27 -22.63 15.64
C ARG A 35 3.76 -22.86 15.42
N GLN A 36 4.32 -22.19 14.42
CA GLN A 36 5.75 -22.25 14.08
C GLN A 36 6.58 -21.23 14.90
N GLY A 37 5.97 -20.57 15.89
CA GLY A 37 6.65 -19.59 16.76
C GLY A 37 6.92 -18.26 16.08
N ILE A 38 6.12 -17.89 15.07
CA ILE A 38 6.21 -16.60 14.39
C ILE A 38 5.06 -15.72 14.87
N ASP A 39 5.38 -14.57 15.45
CA ASP A 39 4.40 -13.57 15.84
C ASP A 39 3.81 -12.90 14.59
N VAL A 40 2.52 -12.60 14.64
CA VAL A 40 1.81 -11.93 13.54
C VAL A 40 1.10 -10.68 14.07
N ILE A 41 1.30 -9.56 13.40
CA ILE A 41 0.51 -8.33 13.54
C ILE A 41 -0.23 -8.11 12.24
N ILE A 42 -1.55 -8.02 12.31
CA ILE A 42 -2.38 -7.76 11.14
C ILE A 42 -2.57 -6.26 10.98
N THR A 43 -2.29 -5.70 9.80
CA THR A 43 -2.78 -4.37 9.41
C THR A 43 -3.64 -4.49 8.16
N ASP A 44 -4.92 -4.20 8.29
CA ASP A 44 -5.93 -4.48 7.26
C ASP A 44 -7.11 -3.52 7.40
N HIS A 45 -7.95 -3.45 6.38
CA HIS A 45 -9.18 -2.64 6.35
C HIS A 45 -10.37 -3.36 5.71
N HIS A 46 -10.18 -4.61 5.25
CA HIS A 46 -11.26 -5.45 4.73
C HIS A 46 -12.29 -5.81 5.80
N GLU A 47 -13.47 -6.27 5.37
CA GLU A 47 -14.51 -6.72 6.29
C GLU A 47 -14.04 -7.97 7.06
N PRO A 48 -14.09 -7.95 8.41
CA PRO A 48 -13.77 -9.12 9.20
C PRO A 48 -14.84 -10.21 9.04
N THR A 49 -14.44 -11.47 9.16
CA THR A 49 -15.40 -12.57 9.32
C THR A 49 -15.79 -12.72 10.80
N LYS A 50 -16.78 -13.59 11.09
CA LYS A 50 -17.20 -13.90 12.47
C LYS A 50 -16.07 -14.43 13.35
N THR A 51 -15.07 -15.07 12.77
CA THR A 51 -13.92 -15.60 13.49
C THR A 51 -12.68 -14.81 13.09
N LEU A 52 -12.06 -14.16 14.06
CA LEU A 52 -10.83 -13.41 13.84
C LEU A 52 -9.60 -14.32 13.99
N PRO A 53 -8.52 -14.06 13.24
CA PRO A 53 -7.26 -14.75 13.41
C PRO A 53 -6.71 -14.57 14.83
N LYS A 54 -6.10 -15.62 15.38
CA LYS A 54 -5.40 -15.55 16.67
C LYS A 54 -3.95 -15.13 16.42
N CYS A 55 -3.65 -13.87 16.71
CA CYS A 55 -2.33 -13.27 16.51
C CYS A 55 -2.02 -12.23 17.60
N VAL A 56 -0.85 -11.60 17.56
CA VAL A 56 -0.39 -10.67 18.59
C VAL A 56 -1.24 -9.40 18.62
N ALA A 57 -1.57 -8.86 17.44
CA ALA A 57 -2.43 -7.68 17.32
C ALA A 57 -3.17 -7.65 15.99
N ILE A 58 -4.34 -7.03 15.98
CA ILE A 58 -5.14 -6.74 14.78
C ILE A 58 -5.41 -5.24 14.74
N LEU A 59 -4.92 -4.59 13.69
CA LEU A 59 -5.21 -3.21 13.36
C LEU A 59 -6.16 -3.23 12.16
N ASN A 60 -7.45 -3.28 12.44
CA ASN A 60 -8.49 -3.11 11.43
C ASN A 60 -9.65 -2.30 12.05
N PRO A 61 -10.01 -1.15 11.46
CA PRO A 61 -11.02 -0.24 12.00
C PRO A 61 -12.45 -0.81 11.90
N LYS A 62 -12.64 -1.92 11.17
CA LYS A 62 -13.93 -2.58 10.95
C LYS A 62 -14.23 -3.70 11.95
N VAL A 63 -13.24 -4.09 12.76
CA VAL A 63 -13.42 -5.06 13.85
C VAL A 63 -14.51 -4.57 14.81
N GLU A 64 -15.38 -5.49 15.23
CA GLU A 64 -16.47 -5.19 16.16
C GLU A 64 -15.94 -4.63 17.48
N GLY A 65 -16.58 -3.58 18.00
CA GLY A 65 -16.15 -2.88 19.21
C GLY A 65 -14.99 -1.90 19.02
N ASN A 66 -14.47 -1.74 17.80
CA ASN A 66 -13.44 -0.73 17.52
C ASN A 66 -14.04 0.69 17.48
N GLU A 67 -13.46 1.62 18.24
CA GLU A 67 -13.89 3.02 18.34
C GLU A 67 -13.12 3.97 17.39
N TYR A 68 -12.31 3.45 16.47
CA TYR A 68 -11.53 4.27 15.55
C TYR A 68 -12.46 5.14 14.69
N PRO A 69 -12.26 6.47 14.67
CA PRO A 69 -13.26 7.40 14.14
C PRO A 69 -13.43 7.34 12.62
N ASN A 70 -12.47 6.78 11.89
CA ASN A 70 -12.59 6.59 10.44
C ASN A 70 -12.60 5.11 10.08
N ARG A 71 -13.79 4.50 10.08
CA ARG A 71 -14.00 3.10 9.73
C ARG A 71 -13.53 2.74 8.31
N GLU A 72 -13.52 3.72 7.41
CA GLU A 72 -13.20 3.55 5.99
C GLU A 72 -11.72 3.85 5.65
N ILE A 73 -10.82 3.96 6.63
CA ILE A 73 -9.40 4.14 6.33
C ILE A 73 -8.87 2.96 5.51
N THR A 74 -8.13 3.23 4.44
CA THR A 74 -7.58 2.20 3.54
C THR A 74 -6.39 1.48 4.17
N GLY A 75 -5.99 0.31 3.63
CA GLY A 75 -4.85 -0.44 4.18
C GLY A 75 -3.55 0.36 4.25
N VAL A 76 -3.26 1.20 3.24
CA VAL A 76 -2.11 2.11 3.30
C VAL A 76 -2.24 3.18 4.39
N GLY A 77 -3.48 3.62 4.67
CA GLY A 77 -3.79 4.51 5.78
C GLY A 77 -3.52 3.82 7.11
N VAL A 78 -3.99 2.59 7.31
CA VAL A 78 -3.71 1.79 8.52
C VAL A 78 -2.19 1.60 8.71
N ALA A 79 -1.46 1.25 7.66
CA ALA A 79 0.00 1.11 7.70
C ALA A 79 0.68 2.44 8.09
N PHE A 80 0.22 3.57 7.54
CA PHE A 80 0.70 4.89 7.91
C PHE A 80 0.42 5.22 9.39
N LYS A 81 -0.75 4.86 9.91
CA LYS A 81 -1.11 5.06 11.32
C LYS A 81 -0.26 4.19 12.25
N LEU A 82 0.04 2.95 11.87
CA LEU A 82 0.98 2.11 12.61
C LEU A 82 2.37 2.75 12.66
N ALA A 83 2.91 3.18 11.51
CA ALA A 83 4.21 3.86 11.45
C ALA A 83 4.24 5.15 12.28
N HIS A 84 3.14 5.92 12.25
CA HIS A 84 2.99 7.14 13.04
C HIS A 84 2.95 6.88 14.54
N ALA A 85 2.17 5.91 15.00
CA ALA A 85 2.11 5.53 16.41
C ALA A 85 3.46 4.99 16.90
N PHE A 86 4.11 4.14 16.09
CA PHE A 86 5.41 3.56 16.42
C PHE A 86 6.51 4.63 16.56
N LEU A 87 6.61 5.55 15.58
CA LEU A 87 7.59 6.63 15.65
C LEU A 87 7.36 7.54 16.86
N ASN A 88 6.11 7.94 17.12
CA ASN A 88 5.78 8.76 18.29
C ASN A 88 6.13 8.04 19.60
N SER A 89 5.92 6.73 19.66
CA SER A 89 6.31 5.94 20.83
C SER A 89 7.83 5.96 21.06
N LEU A 90 8.65 5.87 20.00
CA LEU A 90 10.11 5.96 20.11
C LEU A 90 10.57 7.36 20.54
N ILE A 91 9.93 8.41 20.00
CA ILE A 91 10.22 9.80 20.36
C ILE A 91 9.90 10.06 21.83
N ASN A 92 8.73 9.61 22.30
CA ASN A 92 8.29 9.79 23.69
C ASN A 92 9.21 9.06 24.69
N ARG A 93 9.84 7.96 24.27
CA ARG A 93 10.84 7.24 25.07
C ARG A 93 12.26 7.79 24.94
N GLY A 94 12.47 8.83 24.12
CA GLY A 94 13.77 9.45 23.88
C GLY A 94 14.73 8.60 23.02
N GLU A 95 14.26 7.51 22.42
CA GLU A 95 15.09 6.61 21.60
C GLU A 95 15.39 7.19 20.21
N VAL A 96 14.52 8.08 19.74
CA VAL A 96 14.62 8.71 18.42
C VAL A 96 14.31 10.20 18.52
N SER A 97 15.14 11.04 17.91
CA SER A 97 14.83 12.47 17.74
C SER A 97 13.60 12.66 16.85
N SER A 98 12.74 13.62 17.21
CA SER A 98 11.58 14.04 16.42
C SER A 98 11.94 14.53 15.01
N GLN A 99 13.21 14.85 14.75
CA GLN A 99 13.71 15.28 13.44
C GLN A 99 14.25 14.13 12.59
N ARG A 100 14.40 12.91 13.14
CA ARG A 100 15.03 11.78 12.44
C ARG A 100 14.23 11.31 11.23
N ILE A 101 12.90 11.27 11.37
CA ILE A 101 11.99 10.77 10.32
C ILE A 101 10.84 11.77 10.16
N ASN A 102 10.73 12.34 8.96
CA ASN A 102 9.57 13.14 8.60
C ASN A 102 8.52 12.25 7.91
N LEU A 103 7.57 11.72 8.69
CA LEU A 103 6.49 10.88 8.14
C LEU A 103 5.61 11.60 7.10
N LYS A 104 5.52 12.94 7.14
CA LYS A 104 4.74 13.68 6.14
C LYS A 104 5.27 13.47 4.72
N SER A 105 6.57 13.17 4.58
CA SER A 105 7.18 12.86 3.28
C SER A 105 6.68 11.56 2.64
N TYR A 106 5.98 10.70 3.40
CA TYR A 106 5.38 9.45 2.92
C TYR A 106 3.90 9.60 2.57
N LEU A 107 3.31 10.79 2.75
CA LEU A 107 1.91 11.02 2.38
C LEU A 107 1.68 10.91 0.86
N ASP A 108 2.74 10.99 0.05
CA ASP A 108 2.65 10.70 -1.38
C ASP A 108 2.21 9.25 -1.65
N LEU A 109 2.79 8.28 -0.93
CA LEU A 109 2.40 6.87 -1.00
C LEU A 109 1.01 6.64 -0.39
N VAL A 110 0.68 7.34 0.70
CA VAL A 110 -0.64 7.24 1.34
C VAL A 110 -1.74 7.71 0.40
N ALA A 111 -1.56 8.86 -0.27
CA ALA A 111 -2.52 9.34 -1.25
C ALA A 111 -2.64 8.39 -2.44
N LEU A 112 -1.50 7.96 -3.00
CA LEU A 112 -1.46 7.03 -4.12
C LEU A 112 -2.23 5.74 -3.79
N GLY A 113 -1.92 5.08 -2.67
CA GLY A 113 -2.57 3.83 -2.27
C GLY A 113 -4.05 4.02 -1.95
N THR A 114 -4.41 5.11 -1.24
CA THR A 114 -5.82 5.38 -0.90
C THR A 114 -6.67 5.58 -2.14
N ILE A 115 -6.16 6.28 -3.16
CA ILE A 115 -6.88 6.50 -4.41
C ILE A 115 -6.88 5.25 -5.29
N ALA A 116 -5.76 4.50 -5.32
CA ALA A 116 -5.65 3.26 -6.08
C ALA A 116 -6.63 2.18 -5.58
N ASP A 117 -6.91 2.18 -4.28
CA ASP A 117 -7.88 1.31 -3.61
C ASP A 117 -9.33 1.84 -3.69
N MET A 118 -9.57 2.92 -4.44
CA MET A 118 -10.87 3.59 -4.53
C MET A 118 -11.47 3.95 -3.15
N GLY A 119 -10.61 4.24 -2.18
CA GLY A 119 -11.02 4.55 -0.81
C GLY A 119 -11.90 5.79 -0.74
N SER A 120 -12.91 5.75 0.14
CA SER A 120 -13.81 6.89 0.37
C SER A 120 -13.03 8.14 0.76
N LEU A 121 -13.14 9.21 -0.03
CA LEU A 121 -12.47 10.49 0.21
C LEU A 121 -13.26 11.37 1.20
N LEU A 122 -13.66 10.75 2.31
CA LEU A 122 -14.31 11.37 3.46
C LEU A 122 -13.41 11.22 4.70
N GLY A 123 -13.80 11.85 5.80
CA GLY A 123 -13.10 11.71 7.08
C GLY A 123 -11.59 11.93 7.00
N GLU A 124 -10.84 11.00 7.58
CA GLU A 124 -9.37 11.06 7.62
C GLU A 124 -8.72 10.79 6.26
N ASN A 125 -9.28 9.90 5.44
CA ASN A 125 -8.78 9.65 4.08
C ASN A 125 -8.72 10.94 3.26
N ARG A 126 -9.77 11.77 3.33
CA ARG A 126 -9.81 13.07 2.65
C ARG A 126 -8.64 13.97 3.06
N ILE A 127 -8.30 13.98 4.35
CA ILE A 127 -7.22 14.80 4.90
C ILE A 127 -5.87 14.25 4.42
N LEU A 128 -5.65 12.94 4.57
CA LEU A 128 -4.42 12.27 4.14
C LEU A 128 -4.18 12.45 2.64
N VAL A 129 -5.22 12.26 1.82
CA VAL A 129 -5.15 12.46 0.37
C VAL A 129 -4.88 13.93 0.03
N ARG A 130 -5.55 14.90 0.67
CA ARG A 130 -5.31 16.32 0.41
C ARG A 130 -3.85 16.73 0.63
N TYR A 131 -3.24 16.29 1.73
CA TYR A 131 -1.83 16.58 2.00
C TYR A 131 -0.89 15.71 1.16
N GLY A 132 -1.29 14.48 0.85
CA GLY A 132 -0.52 13.57 0.00
C GLY A 132 -0.44 14.02 -1.45
N LEU A 133 -1.51 14.58 -2.04
CA LEU A 133 -1.45 15.19 -3.37
C LEU A 133 -0.44 16.34 -3.43
N ARG A 134 -0.40 17.19 -2.40
CA ARG A 134 0.65 18.23 -2.28
C ARG A 134 2.03 17.60 -2.21
N GLN A 135 2.18 16.51 -1.45
CA GLN A 135 3.44 15.78 -1.33
C GLN A 135 3.86 15.11 -2.64
N ILE A 136 2.92 14.62 -3.45
CA ILE A 136 3.18 14.08 -4.80
C ILE A 136 3.75 15.17 -5.72
N GLY A 137 3.18 16.38 -5.69
CA GLY A 137 3.67 17.48 -6.52
C GLY A 137 5.11 17.93 -6.22
N MET A 138 5.65 17.54 -5.05
CA MET A 138 7.03 17.77 -4.65
C MET A 138 7.79 16.48 -4.31
N THR A 139 7.31 15.33 -4.78
CA THR A 139 7.92 14.04 -4.42
C THR A 139 9.33 13.93 -4.98
N LYS A 140 10.22 13.31 -4.20
CA LYS A 140 11.58 12.95 -4.61
C LYS A 140 11.70 11.47 -4.95
N ARG A 141 10.59 10.73 -4.94
CA ARG A 141 10.56 9.30 -5.27
C ARG A 141 10.73 9.14 -6.76
N VAL A 142 11.93 8.72 -7.15
CA VAL A 142 12.35 8.62 -8.56
C VAL A 142 11.35 7.79 -9.38
N GLY A 143 10.95 6.63 -8.88
CA GLY A 143 9.96 5.79 -9.57
C GLY A 143 8.59 6.43 -9.74
N LEU A 144 8.08 7.11 -8.71
CA LEU A 144 6.79 7.80 -8.80
C LEU A 144 6.86 8.98 -9.79
N THR A 145 7.95 9.75 -9.78
CA THR A 145 8.15 10.83 -10.75
C THR A 145 8.18 10.30 -12.19
N LYS A 146 8.86 9.17 -12.43
CA LYS A 146 8.91 8.54 -13.76
C LYS A 146 7.53 8.03 -14.19
N LEU A 147 6.78 7.43 -13.27
CA LEU A 147 5.43 6.95 -13.55
C LEU A 147 4.46 8.08 -13.90
N ILE A 148 4.48 9.19 -13.14
CA ILE A 148 3.68 10.39 -13.41
C ILE A 148 4.02 10.97 -14.79
N SER A 149 5.32 11.06 -15.11
CA SER A 149 5.78 11.57 -16.40
C SER A 149 5.30 10.72 -17.57
N ILE A 150 5.36 9.39 -17.46
CA ILE A 150 4.90 8.46 -18.51
C ILE A 150 3.36 8.45 -18.62
N ALA A 151 2.66 8.70 -17.51
CA ALA A 151 1.22 8.87 -17.52
C ALA A 151 0.75 10.21 -18.13
N GLU A 152 1.69 11.06 -18.57
CA GLU A 152 1.43 12.39 -19.15
C GLU A 152 0.60 13.29 -18.21
N VAL A 153 0.86 13.19 -16.90
CA VAL A 153 0.18 13.98 -15.87
C VAL A 153 1.13 15.06 -15.35
N SER A 154 0.62 16.30 -15.21
CA SER A 154 1.33 17.36 -14.49
C SER A 154 1.40 17.01 -13.01
N SER A 155 2.61 16.89 -12.45
CA SER A 155 2.77 16.63 -11.02
C SER A 155 2.28 17.80 -10.15
N ARG A 156 2.28 19.04 -10.66
CA ARG A 156 1.88 20.24 -9.90
C ARG A 156 0.37 20.31 -9.65
N ASP A 157 -0.42 19.84 -10.63
CA ASP A 157 -1.89 19.95 -10.63
C ASP A 157 -2.56 18.58 -10.60
N ILE A 158 -1.85 17.57 -10.05
CA ILE A 158 -2.32 16.20 -10.01
C ILE A 158 -3.60 16.07 -9.18
N THR A 159 -4.62 15.48 -9.80
CA THR A 159 -5.92 15.26 -9.15
C THR A 159 -6.11 13.80 -8.72
N PRO A 160 -7.07 13.51 -7.82
CA PRO A 160 -7.47 12.12 -7.56
C PRO A 160 -7.88 11.36 -8.82
N ILE A 161 -8.52 12.04 -9.77
CA ILE A 161 -8.96 11.42 -11.03
C ILE A 161 -7.75 11.02 -11.87
N ASP A 162 -6.72 11.86 -11.97
CA ASP A 162 -5.48 11.50 -12.68
C ASP A 162 -4.80 10.29 -12.05
N ILE A 163 -4.76 10.22 -10.72
CA ILE A 163 -4.19 9.07 -10.03
C ILE A 163 -5.01 7.81 -10.32
N ALA A 164 -6.33 7.85 -10.14
CA ALA A 164 -7.20 6.69 -10.32
C ALA A 164 -7.24 6.18 -11.77
N SER A 165 -7.22 7.07 -12.76
CA SER A 165 -7.42 6.72 -14.17
C SER A 165 -6.13 6.55 -14.97
N LYS A 166 -5.02 7.19 -14.55
CA LYS A 166 -3.77 7.16 -15.31
C LYS A 166 -2.63 6.51 -14.52
N ILE A 167 -2.49 6.78 -13.24
CA ILE A 167 -1.30 6.31 -12.49
C ILE A 167 -1.51 4.93 -11.87
N ALA A 168 -2.56 4.76 -11.07
CA ALA A 168 -2.89 3.49 -10.40
C ALA A 168 -3.02 2.30 -11.37
N PRO A 169 -3.65 2.44 -12.56
CA PRO A 169 -3.74 1.35 -13.53
C PRO A 169 -2.39 0.76 -13.97
N ARG A 170 -1.33 1.57 -14.01
CA ARG A 170 0.02 1.12 -14.37
C ARG A 170 0.70 0.33 -13.26
N LEU A 171 0.34 0.57 -12.01
CA LEU A 171 0.77 -0.25 -10.87
C LEU A 171 -0.05 -1.54 -10.78
N ASN A 172 -1.36 -1.45 -11.05
CA ASN A 172 -2.29 -2.57 -10.92
C ASN A 172 -2.29 -3.52 -12.12
N SER A 173 -1.78 -3.12 -13.29
CA SER A 173 -1.61 -3.97 -14.47
C SER A 173 -0.73 -5.20 -14.20
N LEU A 174 0.07 -5.13 -13.13
CA LEU A 174 0.88 -6.24 -12.64
C LEU A 174 0.02 -7.43 -12.19
N GLY A 175 -1.13 -7.24 -11.55
CA GLY A 175 -1.89 -8.36 -10.98
C GLY A 175 -2.49 -9.36 -12.00
N ARG A 176 -2.58 -9.00 -13.28
CA ARG A 176 -3.17 -9.83 -14.35
C ARG A 176 -2.18 -10.28 -15.43
N ILE A 177 -1.07 -9.55 -15.60
CA ILE A 177 -0.14 -9.76 -16.72
C ILE A 177 1.33 -9.90 -16.25
N ALA A 178 1.68 -9.44 -15.04
CA ALA A 178 3.08 -9.34 -14.63
C ALA A 178 3.33 -9.59 -13.12
N ASP A 179 4.53 -9.31 -12.63
CA ASP A 179 4.90 -9.57 -11.23
C ASP A 179 4.50 -8.36 -10.34
N PRO A 180 3.59 -8.51 -9.36
CA PRO A 180 3.18 -7.42 -8.46
C PRO A 180 4.33 -6.78 -7.68
N LYS A 181 5.49 -7.47 -7.53
CA LYS A 181 6.69 -6.90 -6.90
C LYS A 181 7.23 -5.68 -7.65
N GLN A 182 7.02 -5.60 -8.97
CA GLN A 182 7.54 -4.51 -9.80
C GLN A 182 7.01 -3.13 -9.38
N GLY A 183 5.78 -3.04 -8.86
CA GLY A 183 5.22 -1.78 -8.36
C GLY A 183 5.97 -1.29 -7.11
N VAL A 184 6.23 -2.20 -6.18
CA VAL A 184 7.02 -1.94 -4.98
C VAL A 184 8.46 -1.59 -5.34
N GLU A 185 9.08 -2.36 -6.24
CA GLU A 185 10.43 -2.09 -6.74
C GLU A 185 10.55 -0.70 -7.34
N LEU A 186 9.60 -0.30 -8.19
CA LEU A 186 9.58 1.04 -8.78
C LEU A 186 9.52 2.12 -7.70
N LEU A 187 8.61 2.01 -6.74
CA LEU A 187 8.40 3.02 -5.68
C LEU A 187 9.61 3.14 -4.73
N LEU A 188 10.42 2.09 -4.60
CA LEU A 188 11.65 2.06 -3.78
C LEU A 188 12.91 2.43 -4.57
N MET A 189 12.84 2.48 -5.90
CA MET A 189 14.00 2.67 -6.77
C MET A 189 14.62 4.06 -6.61
N ARG A 190 15.95 4.09 -6.62
CA ARG A 190 16.75 5.33 -6.54
C ARG A 190 17.47 5.69 -7.83
N ASP A 191 17.72 4.69 -8.69
CA ASP A 191 18.36 4.89 -9.98
C ASP A 191 17.34 5.42 -11.01
N PRO A 192 17.53 6.64 -11.56
CA PRO A 192 16.59 7.23 -12.51
C PRO A 192 16.47 6.47 -13.83
N PHE A 193 17.54 5.82 -14.30
CA PHE A 193 17.55 5.08 -15.54
C PHE A 193 16.78 3.76 -15.40
N GLN A 194 17.05 3.01 -14.33
CA GLN A 194 16.30 1.78 -14.03
C GLN A 194 14.83 2.09 -13.76
N ALA A 195 14.54 3.20 -13.07
CA ALA A 195 13.16 3.59 -12.76
C ALA A 195 12.38 3.93 -14.02
N GLU A 196 13.01 4.63 -14.98
CA GLU A 196 12.41 4.91 -16.27
C GLU A 196 12.16 3.65 -17.09
N LYS A 197 13.13 2.72 -17.12
CA LYS A 197 12.99 1.44 -17.82
C LYS A 197 11.81 0.64 -17.24
N LEU A 198 11.72 0.54 -15.92
CA LEU A 198 10.63 -0.18 -15.26
C LEU A 198 9.29 0.52 -15.45
N ALA A 199 9.22 1.85 -15.34
CA ALA A 199 7.98 2.60 -15.56
C ALA A 199 7.46 2.45 -17.00
N LYS A 200 8.34 2.43 -18.02
CA LYS A 200 7.98 2.12 -19.42
C LYS A 200 7.42 0.71 -19.57
N LYS A 201 8.02 -0.27 -18.87
CA LYS A 201 7.49 -1.64 -18.86
C LYS A 201 6.08 -1.71 -18.25
N LEU A 202 5.85 -1.02 -17.13
CA LEU A 202 4.53 -0.97 -16.49
C LEU A 202 3.47 -0.32 -17.39
N ASP A 203 3.86 0.71 -18.14
CA ASP A 203 3.02 1.36 -19.13
C ASP A 203 2.60 0.42 -20.26
N LEU A 204 3.57 -0.31 -20.83
CA LEU A 204 3.31 -1.34 -21.84
C LEU A 204 2.35 -2.41 -21.32
N ASN A 205 2.58 -2.94 -20.09
CA ASN A 205 1.68 -3.91 -19.48
C ASN A 205 0.26 -3.35 -19.29
N ASN A 206 0.12 -2.06 -18.94
CA ASN A 206 -1.19 -1.44 -18.83
C ASN A 206 -1.88 -1.28 -20.20
N LEU A 207 -1.14 -0.95 -21.26
CA LEU A 207 -1.68 -0.90 -22.62
C LEU A 207 -2.15 -2.28 -23.09
N GLU A 208 -1.40 -3.34 -22.79
CA GLU A 208 -1.80 -4.73 -23.08
C GLU A 208 -3.08 -5.11 -22.32
N ARG A 209 -3.15 -4.79 -21.02
CA ARG A 209 -4.37 -5.02 -20.22
C ARG A 209 -5.58 -4.33 -20.84
N GLN A 210 -5.45 -3.06 -21.24
CA GLN A 210 -6.55 -2.31 -21.86
C GLN A 210 -6.99 -2.91 -23.20
N LYS A 211 -6.07 -3.52 -23.97
CA LYS A 211 -6.43 -4.24 -25.21
C LYS A 211 -7.24 -5.49 -24.92
N ILE A 212 -6.83 -6.28 -23.92
CA ILE A 212 -7.55 -7.49 -23.50
C ILE A 212 -8.96 -7.13 -23.00
N GLU A 213 -9.05 -6.15 -22.09
CA GLU A 213 -10.34 -5.69 -21.54
C GLU A 213 -11.30 -5.17 -22.63
N LYS A 214 -10.78 -4.57 -23.71
CA LYS A 214 -11.59 -4.15 -24.86
C LYS A 214 -12.03 -5.32 -25.74
N GLY A 215 -11.13 -6.27 -26.05
CA GLY A 215 -11.47 -7.45 -26.85
C GLY A 215 -12.58 -8.28 -26.19
N ASP A 216 -12.48 -8.51 -24.88
CA ASP A 216 -13.50 -9.23 -24.10
C ASP A 216 -14.86 -8.49 -24.07
N SER A 217 -14.87 -7.16 -24.29
CA SER A 217 -16.09 -6.34 -24.30
C SER A 217 -16.77 -6.28 -25.68
N GLU A 218 -16.05 -6.61 -26.76
CA GLU A 218 -16.60 -6.67 -28.13
C GLU A 218 -17.23 -8.03 -28.46
N ASP A 219 -16.91 -9.06 -27.67
CA ASP A 219 -17.44 -10.44 -27.78
C ASP A 219 -18.72 -10.71 -26.94
N ILE A 220 -19.34 -9.67 -26.37
CA ILE A 220 -20.60 -9.71 -25.58
C ILE A 220 -21.69 -8.90 -26.29
#